data_AF-A0A9W7Y4H4-F1
#
_entry.id   AF-A0A9W7Y4H4-F1
#
_cell.length_a   1.000
_cell.length_b   1.000
_cell.length_c   1.000
_cell.angle_alpha   90.00
_cell.angle_beta   90.00
_cell.angle_gamma   90.00
#
_symmetry.space_group_name_H-M   'P 1'
#
loop_
_entity.id
_entity.type
_entity.pdbx_description
1 polymer ?
#
loop_
_entity_poly.entity_id
_entity_poly.type
_entity_poly.pdbx_seq_one_letter_code
_entity_poly.pdbx_strand_id
1 'polypeptide(L)'
;MIDFTWNEQSRVPVLKRVSLGAAPGELIAVTGKSGSGKSSLLLSICGELEMTEGTGKVAGSIAYLEQSPWIMNDTIRANVLFGREYDAELFAKIIHACALTDDIARWPNADLT
;
A
#
# COMPACT_ATOMS: atom_id res chain seq x y z
N MET A 1 6.85 1.28 22.65
CA MET A 1 5.95 0.17 22.29
C MET A 1 4.56 0.74 22.18
N ILE A 2 3.82 0.37 21.13
CA ILE A 2 2.57 1.02 20.73
C ILE A 2 1.44 -0.02 20.66
N ASP A 3 0.26 0.34 21.14
CA ASP A 3 -0.97 -0.42 20.96
C ASP A 3 -1.87 0.28 19.94
N PHE A 4 -2.51 -0.50 19.07
CA PHE A 4 -3.39 0.02 18.02
C PHE A 4 -4.80 -0.55 18.11
N THR A 5 -5.81 0.31 17.92
CA THR A 5 -7.23 -0.06 17.90
C THR A 5 -7.91 0.44 16.61
N TRP A 6 -9.05 -0.17 16.26
CA TRP A 6 -9.86 0.29 15.13
C TRP A 6 -10.70 1.54 15.46
N ASN A 7 -10.99 1.75 16.74
CA ASN A 7 -11.65 2.93 17.26
C ASN A 7 -11.38 3.04 18.76
N GLU A 8 -11.58 4.22 19.34
CA GLU A 8 -11.36 4.48 20.78
C GLU A 8 -12.25 3.62 21.69
N GLN A 9 -13.43 3.19 21.22
CA GLN A 9 -14.36 2.37 22.01
C GLN A 9 -13.96 0.89 22.05
N SER A 10 -13.00 0.47 21.22
CA SER A 10 -12.54 -0.91 21.15
C SER A 10 -11.79 -1.26 22.43
N ARG A 11 -12.39 -2.13 23.25
CA ARG A 11 -11.80 -2.59 24.52
C ARG A 11 -10.54 -3.42 24.37
N VAL A 12 -10.28 -3.95 23.18
CA VAL A 12 -9.14 -4.84 22.91
C VAL A 12 -8.36 -4.29 21.71
N PRO A 13 -7.07 -3.96 21.88
CA PRO A 13 -6.20 -3.59 20.77
C PRO A 13 -6.06 -4.73 19.76
N VAL A 14 -6.12 -4.38 18.48
CA VAL A 14 -5.87 -5.32 17.37
C VAL A 14 -4.38 -5.64 17.25
N LEU A 15 -3.53 -4.68 17.60
CA LEU A 15 -2.09 -4.87 17.75
C LEU A 15 -1.67 -4.43 19.14
N LYS A 16 -0.81 -5.23 19.78
CA LYS A 16 -0.32 -5.00 21.14
C LYS A 16 1.19 -4.91 21.13
N ARG A 17 1.73 -3.91 21.81
CA ARG A 17 3.14 -3.72 22.12
C ARG A 17 4.03 -3.78 20.88
N VAL A 18 3.59 -3.12 19.81
CA VAL A 18 4.34 -3.01 18.56
C VAL A 18 5.60 -2.18 18.81
N SER A 19 6.73 -2.69 18.32
CA SER A 19 8.01 -1.98 18.30
C SER A 19 8.67 -2.28 16.96
N LEU A 20 8.64 -1.31 16.06
CA LEU A 20 9.19 -1.42 14.71
C LEU A 20 9.92 -0.11 14.39
N GLY A 21 11.11 -0.23 13.81
CA GLY A 21 11.85 0.87 13.21
C GLY A 21 12.27 0.47 11.81
N ALA A 22 12.26 1.44 10.89
CA ALA A 22 12.71 1.26 9.52
C ALA A 22 13.54 2.48 9.11
N ALA A 23 14.74 2.25 8.60
CA ALA A 23 15.60 3.30 8.06
C ALA A 23 15.49 3.36 6.52
N PRO A 24 15.82 4.51 5.89
CA PRO A 24 15.85 4.63 4.45
C PRO A 24 16.75 3.57 3.81
N GLY A 25 16.23 2.87 2.79
CA GLY A 25 16.94 1.81 2.07
C GLY A 25 16.82 0.42 2.71
N GLU A 26 16.12 0.26 3.82
CA GLU A 26 15.87 -1.05 4.43
C GLU A 26 14.71 -1.79 3.78
N LEU A 27 14.88 -3.10 3.60
CA LEU A 27 13.81 -4.02 3.22
C LEU A 27 13.43 -4.87 4.45
N ILE A 28 12.20 -4.69 4.93
CA ILE A 28 11.69 -5.41 6.10
C ILE A 28 10.57 -6.36 5.66
N ALA A 29 10.70 -7.63 6.01
CA ALA A 29 9.65 -8.63 5.78
C ALA A 29 8.89 -8.92 7.09
N VAL A 30 7.58 -8.66 7.10
CA VAL A 30 6.69 -9.01 8.21
C VAL A 30 5.98 -10.32 7.89
N THR A 31 6.21 -11.35 8.71
CA THR A 31 5.64 -12.69 8.50
C THR A 31 4.82 -13.15 9.71
N GLY A 32 3.90 -14.09 9.49
CA GLY A 32 3.03 -14.61 10.55
C GLY A 32 1.77 -15.26 10.00
N LYS A 33 1.08 -16.04 10.85
CA LYS A 33 -0.16 -16.77 10.50
C LYS A 33 -1.25 -15.84 9.96
N SER A 34 -2.19 -16.37 9.19
CA SER A 34 -3.39 -15.60 8.82
C SER A 34 -4.11 -15.09 10.07
N GLY A 35 -4.63 -13.86 10.03
CA GLY A 35 -5.27 -13.21 11.18
C GLY A 35 -4.32 -12.67 12.26
N SER A 36 -2.99 -12.75 12.09
CA SER A 36 -2.03 -12.25 13.08
C SER A 36 -1.86 -10.72 13.13
N GLY A 37 -2.68 -9.97 12.39
CA GLY A 37 -2.61 -8.49 12.37
C GLY A 37 -1.62 -7.87 11.37
N LYS A 38 -1.07 -8.62 10.41
CA LYS A 38 -0.12 -8.07 9.40
C LYS A 38 -0.71 -6.89 8.61
N SER A 39 -1.92 -7.06 8.08
CA SER A 39 -2.60 -5.98 7.35
C SER A 39 -2.93 -4.82 8.28
N SER A 40 -3.35 -5.09 9.52
CA SER A 40 -3.54 -4.07 10.55
C SER A 40 -2.26 -3.29 10.86
N LEU A 41 -1.09 -3.92 10.82
CA LEU A 41 0.20 -3.25 11.02
C LEU A 41 0.53 -2.32 9.84
N LEU A 42 0.26 -2.73 8.61
CA LEU A 42 0.45 -1.86 7.44
C LEU A 42 -0.52 -0.67 7.48
N LEU A 43 -1.79 -0.93 7.79
CA LEU A 43 -2.81 0.11 7.93
C LEU A 43 -2.47 1.10 9.07
N SER A 44 -1.86 0.61 10.16
CA SER A 44 -1.44 1.48 11.25
C SER A 44 -0.27 2.40 10.87
N ILE A 45 0.60 1.95 9.96
CA ILE A 45 1.64 2.80 9.34
C ILE A 45 1.01 3.85 8.42
N CYS A 46 -0.05 3.48 7.69
CA CYS A 46 -0.84 4.43 6.87
C CYS A 46 -1.64 5.44 7.70
N GLY A 47 -1.77 5.24 9.01
CA GLY A 47 -2.55 6.12 9.91
C GLY A 47 -4.04 5.76 10.01
N GLU A 48 -4.46 4.59 9.52
CA GLU A 48 -5.86 4.14 9.51
C GLU A 48 -6.30 3.51 10.85
N LEU A 49 -5.37 3.26 11.77
CA LEU A 49 -5.64 2.74 13.11
C LEU A 49 -5.20 3.75 14.16
N GLU A 50 -6.00 3.86 15.22
CA GLU A 50 -5.74 4.76 16.34
C GLU A 50 -4.61 4.23 17.22
N MET A 51 -3.66 5.10 17.57
CA MET A 51 -2.59 4.82 18.53
C MET A 51 -3.08 5.18 19.93
N THR A 52 -3.28 4.19 20.80
CA THR A 52 -3.81 4.44 22.16
C THR A 52 -2.72 4.68 23.20
N GLU A 53 -1.57 4.01 23.05
CA GLU A 53 -0.42 4.14 23.96
C GLU A 53 0.88 4.21 23.17
N GLY A 54 1.85 5.00 23.67
CA GLY A 54 3.16 5.13 23.04
C GLY A 54 3.23 6.26 22.01
N THR A 55 4.30 6.25 21.20
CA THR A 55 4.53 7.25 20.15
C THR A 55 5.10 6.59 18.92
N GLY A 56 4.68 7.06 17.75
CA GLY A 56 5.17 6.63 16.45
C GLY A 56 5.18 7.82 15.48
N LYS A 57 6.10 7.79 14.50
CA LYS A 57 6.19 8.81 13.46
C LYS A 57 6.57 8.15 12.15
N VAL A 58 5.88 8.53 11.08
CA VAL A 58 6.26 8.23 9.71
C VAL A 58 6.77 9.52 9.06
N ALA A 59 7.84 9.43 8.27
CA ALA A 59 8.42 10.55 7.56
C ALA A 59 8.34 10.29 6.05
N GLY A 60 7.98 11.31 5.28
CA GLY A 60 7.84 11.21 3.82
C GLY A 60 6.46 10.72 3.38
N SER A 61 6.36 10.33 2.10
CA SER A 61 5.15 9.80 1.48
C SER A 61 5.06 8.28 1.63
N ILE A 62 3.84 7.76 1.76
CA ILE A 62 3.55 6.33 1.84
C ILE A 62 2.92 5.88 0.51
N ALA A 63 3.36 4.74 -0.01
CA ALA A 63 2.66 4.00 -1.05
C ALA A 63 2.21 2.66 -0.44
N TYR A 64 0.90 2.40 -0.48
CA TYR A 64 0.29 1.20 0.09
C TYR A 64 -0.35 0.37 -1.02
N LEU A 65 -0.08 -0.93 -1.01
CA LEU A 65 -0.68 -1.90 -1.93
C LEU A 65 -1.55 -2.85 -1.12
N GLU A 66 -2.85 -2.90 -1.45
CA GLU A 66 -3.80 -3.77 -0.77
C GLU A 66 -3.61 -5.23 -1.15
N GLN A 67 -4.06 -6.13 -0.28
CA GLN A 67 -4.10 -7.56 -0.56
C GLN A 67 -4.97 -7.88 -1.80
N SER A 68 -6.07 -7.14 -1.97
CA SER A 68 -6.95 -7.22 -3.12
C SER A 68 -6.97 -5.85 -3.78
N PRO A 69 -6.33 -5.66 -4.95
CA PRO A 69 -6.28 -4.37 -5.60
C PRO A 69 -7.68 -3.92 -6.05
N TRP A 70 -7.98 -2.64 -5.87
CA TRP A 70 -9.16 -2.02 -6.45
C TRP A 70 -8.85 -1.53 -7.86
N ILE A 71 -9.64 -1.97 -8.83
CA ILE A 71 -9.51 -1.62 -10.25
C ILE A 71 -10.75 -0.82 -10.66
N MET A 72 -10.53 0.37 -11.21
CA MET A 72 -11.56 1.22 -11.77
C MET A 72 -12.08 0.63 -13.08
N ASN A 73 -13.39 0.77 -13.33
CA ASN A 73 -13.98 0.44 -14.63
C ASN A 73 -13.66 1.54 -15.65
N ASP A 74 -12.40 1.60 -16.03
CA ASP A 74 -11.79 2.58 -16.94
C ASP A 74 -10.57 1.90 -17.61
N THR A 75 -9.93 2.62 -18.51
CA THR A 75 -8.74 2.15 -19.23
C THR A 75 -7.62 1.71 -18.30
N ILE A 76 -6.76 0.83 -18.78
CA ILE A 76 -5.52 0.46 -18.06
C ILE A 76 -4.67 1.69 -17.74
N ARG A 77 -4.56 2.65 -18.67
CA ARG A 77 -3.86 3.92 -18.45
C ARG A 77 -4.46 4.68 -17.27
N ALA A 78 -5.78 4.83 -17.21
CA ALA A 78 -6.45 5.50 -16.10
C ALA A 78 -6.20 4.79 -14.76
N ASN A 79 -6.24 3.46 -14.76
CA ASN A 79 -5.91 2.62 -13.61
C ASN A 79 -4.44 2.74 -13.16
N VAL A 80 -3.49 3.01 -14.05
CA VAL A 80 -2.09 3.25 -13.67
C VAL A 80 -1.88 4.67 -13.16
N LEU A 81 -2.54 5.66 -13.78
CA LEU A 81 -2.36 7.08 -13.45
C LEU A 81 -3.08 7.49 -12.17
N PHE A 82 -4.22 6.86 -11.84
CA PHE A 82 -5.09 7.25 -10.72
C PHE A 82 -5.36 8.77 -10.67
N GLY A 83 -5.69 9.36 -11.82
CA GLY A 83 -5.99 10.79 -11.96
C GLY A 83 -4.79 11.73 -12.05
N ARG A 84 -3.55 11.21 -12.06
CA ARG A 84 -2.35 11.99 -12.37
C ARG A 84 -2.26 12.31 -13.86
N GLU A 85 -1.53 13.39 -14.18
CA GLU A 85 -1.24 13.75 -15.58
C GLU A 85 -0.42 12.66 -16.27
N TYR A 86 -0.69 12.46 -17.57
CA TYR A 86 0.03 11.47 -18.37
C TYR A 86 1.40 11.99 -18.80
N ASP A 87 2.44 11.31 -18.31
CA ASP A 87 3.83 11.48 -18.76
C ASP A 87 4.24 10.20 -19.50
N ALA A 88 4.49 10.32 -20.81
CA ALA A 88 4.80 9.18 -21.66
C ALA A 88 6.09 8.45 -21.26
N GLU A 89 7.13 9.18 -20.82
CA GLU A 89 8.40 8.55 -20.43
C GLU A 89 8.28 7.82 -19.10
N LEU A 90 7.64 8.45 -18.11
CA LEU A 90 7.40 7.84 -16.81
C LEU A 90 6.47 6.62 -16.95
N PHE A 91 5.40 6.75 -17.75
CA PHE A 91 4.46 5.67 -17.98
C PHE A 91 5.15 4.46 -18.62
N ALA A 92 5.95 4.67 -19.67
CA ALA A 92 6.71 3.59 -20.30
C ALA A 92 7.67 2.89 -19.31
N LYS A 93 8.35 3.67 -18.45
CA LYS A 93 9.22 3.13 -17.38
C LYS A 93 8.43 2.28 -16.39
N ILE A 94 7.25 2.72 -15.96
CA ILE A 94 6.36 1.98 -15.05
C ILE A 94 5.89 0.68 -15.70
N ILE A 95 5.37 0.74 -16.93
CA ILE A 95 4.90 -0.44 -17.67
C ILE A 95 6.01 -1.48 -17.83
N HIS A 96 7.22 -1.03 -18.15
CA HIS A 96 8.38 -1.91 -18.25
C HIS A 96 8.75 -2.52 -16.88
N ALA A 97 8.84 -1.72 -15.82
CA ALA A 97 9.18 -2.18 -14.48
C ALA A 97 8.15 -3.17 -13.91
N CYS A 98 6.87 -3.02 -14.28
CA CYS A 98 5.80 -3.93 -13.91
C CYS A 98 5.66 -5.14 -14.86
N ALA A 99 6.55 -5.27 -15.86
CA ALA A 99 6.53 -6.33 -16.87
C ALA A 99 5.22 -6.42 -17.68
N LEU A 100 4.51 -5.31 -17.87
CA LEU A 100 3.23 -5.25 -18.59
C LEU A 100 3.38 -4.92 -20.09
N THR A 101 4.61 -4.82 -20.60
CA THR A 101 4.88 -4.38 -21.99
C THR A 101 4.25 -5.32 -23.02
N ASP A 102 4.44 -6.63 -22.85
CA ASP A 102 3.93 -7.63 -23.79
C ASP A 102 2.41 -7.79 -23.70
N ASP A 103 1.84 -7.67 -22.49
CA ASP A 103 0.39 -7.76 -22.28
C ASP A 103 -0.33 -6.60 -22.96
N ILE A 104 0.13 -5.37 -22.73
CA ILE A 104 -0.42 -4.16 -23.35
C ILE A 104 -0.32 -4.25 -24.88
N ALA A 105 0.81 -4.72 -25.43
CA ALA A 105 0.99 -4.84 -26.88
C ALA A 105 0.01 -5.82 -27.54
N ARG A 106 -0.55 -6.78 -26.78
CA ARG A 106 -1.49 -7.79 -27.29
C ARG A 106 -2.94 -7.35 -27.20
N TRP A 107 -3.26 -6.34 -26.41
CA TRP A 107 -4.64 -5.88 -26.25
C TRP A 107 -5.12 -5.03 -27.43
N PRO A 108 -6.40 -5.15 -27.85
CA PRO A 108 -6.91 -4.47 -29.03
C PRO A 108 -6.73 -2.95 -29.01
N ASN A 109 -6.89 -2.30 -27.85
CA ASN A 109 -6.72 -0.87 -27.68
C ASN A 109 -5.48 -0.51 -26.84
N ALA A 110 -4.53 -1.44 -26.71
CA ALA A 110 -3.35 -1.30 -25.86
C ALA A 110 -3.71 -0.83 -24.43
N ASP A 111 -3.07 0.22 -23.93
CA ASP A 111 -3.31 0.77 -22.60
C ASP A 111 -4.61 1.59 -22.48
N LEU A 112 -5.30 1.83 -23.60
CA LEU A 112 -6.66 2.40 -23.67
C LEU A 112 -7.75 1.31 -23.71
N THR A 113 -7.36 0.05 -23.49
CA THR A 113 -8.29 -1.08 -23.26
C THR A 113 -8.98 -0.91 -21.92
#